data_AF-A0A8T5HQ01-F1
#
_entry.id   AF-A0A8T5HQ01-F1
#
_cell.length_a   1.000
_cell.length_b   1.000
_cell.length_c   1.000
_cell.angle_alpha   90.00
_cell.angle_beta   90.00
_cell.angle_gamma   90.00
#
_symmetry.space_group_name_H-M   'P 1'
#
loop_
_entity.id
_entity.type
_entity.pdbx_description
1 polymer ?
#
loop_
_entity_poly.entity_id
_entity_poly.type
_entity_poly.pdbx_seq_one_letter_code
_entity_poly.pdbx_strand_id
1 'polypeptide(L)'
;MKGVWLKEVARDLVALGSVPFFVLVLVRVWMLNNPVYFLQFVTSGVVFGLMFLWIRQDVYAGLGLIVLVFTSLYYGDFLYVVFGSVAYCLLVVSLFYLEKDWRKILFGVVVGGISIAISFIYPNL
;
A
#
# COMPACT_ATOMS: atom_id res chain seq x y z
N MET A 1 23.56 -19.40 8.82
CA MET A 1 23.47 -17.94 8.95
C MET A 1 22.75 -17.23 7.80
N LYS A 2 22.88 -17.63 6.52
CA LYS A 2 22.24 -16.94 5.37
C LYS A 2 20.70 -16.84 5.44
N GLY A 3 20.00 -17.85 6.00
CA GLY A 3 18.54 -17.85 6.09
C GLY A 3 17.95 -16.84 7.10
N VAL A 4 18.73 -16.39 8.09
CA VAL A 4 18.27 -15.41 9.08
C VAL A 4 18.25 -14.01 8.46
N TRP A 5 19.32 -13.66 7.75
CA TRP A 5 19.47 -12.35 7.11
C TRP A 5 18.44 -12.10 6.00
N LEU A 6 18.15 -13.09 5.16
CA LEU A 6 17.10 -12.99 4.13
C LEU A 6 15.70 -12.77 4.75
N LYS A 7 15.44 -13.38 5.91
CA LYS A 7 14.19 -13.23 6.64
C LYS A 7 14.04 -11.85 7.27
N GLU A 8 15.14 -11.24 7.72
CA GLU A 8 15.18 -9.85 8.19
C GLU A 8 14.90 -8.89 7.05
N VAL A 9 15.59 -9.03 5.91
CA VAL A 9 15.35 -8.20 4.72
C VAL A 9 13.89 -8.31 4.25
N ALA A 10 13.33 -9.52 4.24
CA ALA A 10 11.92 -9.70 3.90
C ALA A 10 10.97 -8.97 4.87
N ARG A 11 11.28 -8.92 6.17
CA ARG A 11 10.49 -8.17 7.15
C ARG A 11 10.59 -6.66 6.94
N ASP A 12 11.77 -6.16 6.63
CA ASP A 12 11.99 -4.74 6.36
C ASP A 12 11.27 -4.31 5.08
N LEU A 13 11.27 -5.13 4.04
CA LEU A 13 10.50 -4.89 2.83
C LEU A 13 8.99 -4.89 3.09
N VAL A 14 8.49 -5.78 3.94
CA VAL A 14 7.08 -5.80 4.35
C VAL A 14 6.69 -4.54 5.14
N ALA A 15 7.63 -3.92 5.86
CA ALA A 15 7.37 -2.69 6.59
C ALA A 15 6.95 -1.52 5.68
N LEU A 16 7.30 -1.54 4.39
CA LEU A 16 6.83 -0.57 3.39
C LEU A 16 5.30 -0.61 3.19
N GLY A 17 4.62 -1.71 3.53
CA GLY A 17 3.16 -1.80 3.53
C GLY A 17 2.53 -1.61 4.91
N SER A 18 3.31 -1.24 5.92
CA SER A 18 2.81 -1.19 7.30
C SER A 18 1.94 0.05 7.55
N VAL A 19 1.10 -0.03 8.59
CA VAL A 19 0.29 1.10 9.05
C VAL A 19 1.16 2.32 9.40
N PRO A 20 2.29 2.19 10.14
CA PRO A 20 3.18 3.32 10.38
C PRO A 20 3.69 3.97 9.09
N PHE A 21 4.08 3.19 8.09
CA PHE A 21 4.55 3.74 6.81
C PHE A 21 3.42 4.47 6.06
N PHE A 22 2.21 3.91 6.08
CA PHE A 22 1.03 4.57 5.52
C PHE A 22 0.76 5.93 6.19
N VAL A 23 0.86 6.01 7.52
CA VAL A 23 0.70 7.27 8.26
C VAL A 23 1.80 8.27 7.93
N LEU A 24 3.05 7.83 7.76
CA LEU A 24 4.14 8.72 7.31
C LEU A 24 3.85 9.32 5.94
N VAL A 25 3.34 8.50 5.00
CA VAL A 25 2.93 8.98 3.68
C VAL A 25 1.74 9.92 3.79
N LEU A 26 0.75 9.64 4.64
CA LEU A 26 -0.38 10.54 4.88
C LEU A 26 0.07 11.94 5.31
N VAL A 27 0.97 12.01 6.29
CA VAL A 27 1.53 13.29 6.77
C VAL A 27 2.29 13.98 5.64
N ARG A 28 3.09 13.22 4.86
CA ARG A 28 3.77 13.78 3.68
C ARG A 28 2.79 14.37 2.67
N VAL A 29 1.68 13.68 2.40
CA VAL A 29 0.66 14.14 1.47
C VAL A 29 -0.03 15.40 1.98
N TRP A 30 -0.32 15.48 3.28
CA TRP A 30 -0.90 16.67 3.90
C TRP A 30 -0.02 17.93 3.71
N MET A 31 1.30 17.77 3.82
CA MET A 31 2.26 18.87 3.63
C MET A 31 2.31 19.41 2.19
N LEU A 32 1.75 18.70 1.21
CA LEU A 32 1.73 19.15 -0.20
C LEU A 32 0.71 20.24 -0.48
N ASN A 33 -0.18 20.52 0.49
CA ASN A 33 -1.26 21.49 0.35
C ASN A 33 -2.17 21.23 -0.88
N ASN A 34 -2.34 19.96 -1.26
CA ASN A 34 -3.29 19.53 -2.29
C ASN A 34 -4.47 18.79 -1.62
N PRO A 35 -5.58 19.48 -1.34
CA PRO A 35 -6.68 18.92 -0.54
C PRO A 35 -7.41 17.79 -1.26
N VAL A 36 -7.53 17.86 -2.59
CA VAL A 36 -8.18 16.81 -3.38
C VAL A 36 -7.39 15.51 -3.28
N TYR A 37 -6.08 15.58 -3.54
CA TYR A 37 -5.21 14.43 -3.47
C TYR A 37 -5.08 13.86 -2.05
N PHE A 38 -5.05 14.73 -1.03
CA PHE A 38 -5.11 14.31 0.37
C PHE A 38 -6.41 13.56 0.70
N LEU A 39 -7.56 14.07 0.29
CA LEU A 39 -8.85 13.42 0.51
C LEU A 39 -8.97 12.08 -0.22
N GLN A 40 -8.42 11.96 -1.43
CA GLN A 40 -8.35 10.67 -2.14
C GLN A 40 -7.52 9.66 -1.33
N PHE A 41 -6.32 10.05 -0.87
CA PHE A 41 -5.46 9.18 -0.08
C PHE A 41 -6.13 8.74 1.23
N VAL A 42 -6.71 9.69 1.98
CA VAL A 42 -7.44 9.40 3.24
C VAL A 42 -8.62 8.48 2.97
N THR A 43 -9.45 8.78 1.96
CA THR A 43 -10.62 7.98 1.61
C THR A 43 -10.21 6.56 1.26
N SER A 44 -9.14 6.36 0.49
CA SER A 44 -8.65 5.01 0.18
C SER A 44 -8.23 4.24 1.44
N GLY A 45 -7.55 4.89 2.40
CA GLY A 45 -7.18 4.28 3.68
C GLY A 45 -8.40 3.93 4.54
N VAL A 46 -9.39 4.82 4.61
CA VAL A 46 -10.64 4.60 5.37
C VAL A 46 -11.44 3.46 4.76
N VAL A 47 -11.67 3.45 3.45
CA VAL A 47 -12.39 2.39 2.74
C VAL A 47 -11.68 1.04 2.93
N PHE A 48 -10.36 1.02 2.80
CA PHE A 48 -9.57 -0.19 3.04
C PHE A 48 -9.72 -0.70 4.48
N GLY A 49 -9.62 0.20 5.46
CA GLY A 49 -9.79 -0.11 6.88
C GLY A 49 -11.19 -0.65 7.20
N LEU A 50 -12.24 -0.07 6.62
CA LEU A 50 -13.61 -0.56 6.76
C LEU A 50 -13.76 -1.97 6.16
N MET A 51 -13.25 -2.21 4.96
CA MET A 51 -13.33 -3.53 4.31
C MET A 51 -12.50 -4.60 5.05
N PHE A 52 -11.40 -4.21 5.68
CA PHE A 52 -10.58 -5.12 6.47
C PHE A 52 -11.36 -5.78 7.62
N LEU A 53 -12.29 -5.05 8.26
CA LEU A 53 -13.12 -5.57 9.35
C LEU A 53 -13.99 -6.76 8.94
N TRP A 54 -14.32 -6.87 7.64
CA TRP A 54 -15.21 -7.91 7.11
C TRP A 54 -14.43 -9.05 6.46
N ILE A 55 -13.38 -8.75 5.70
CA ILE A 55 -12.72 -9.71 4.80
C ILE A 55 -11.45 -10.33 5.43
N ARG A 56 -10.87 -9.71 6.48
CA ARG A 56 -9.64 -10.18 7.16
C ARG A 56 -8.47 -10.50 6.21
N GLN A 57 -8.28 -9.64 5.21
CA GLN A 57 -7.20 -9.72 4.22
C GLN A 57 -5.82 -9.30 4.75
N ASP A 58 -4.76 -9.43 3.95
CA ASP A 58 -3.44 -8.94 4.34
C ASP A 58 -3.35 -7.41 4.24
N VAL A 59 -3.09 -6.78 5.39
CA VAL A 59 -2.98 -5.31 5.50
C VAL A 59 -1.79 -4.77 4.73
N TYR A 60 -0.66 -5.48 4.72
CA TYR A 60 0.58 -4.98 4.11
C TYR A 60 0.49 -4.97 2.59
N ALA A 61 -0.08 -6.01 2.00
CA ALA A 61 -0.34 -6.06 0.57
C ALA A 61 -1.24 -4.93 0.11
N GLY A 62 -2.33 -4.66 0.85
CA GLY A 62 -3.30 -3.63 0.48
C GLY A 62 -2.79 -2.20 0.70
N LEU A 63 -2.28 -1.88 1.90
CA LEU A 63 -1.74 -0.55 2.18
C LEU A 63 -0.51 -0.25 1.32
N GLY A 64 0.35 -1.24 1.08
CA GLY A 64 1.49 -1.09 0.18
C GLY A 64 1.06 -0.71 -1.24
N LEU A 65 -0.05 -1.26 -1.74
CA LEU A 65 -0.59 -0.92 -3.05
C LEU A 65 -1.12 0.51 -3.08
N ILE A 66 -1.88 0.89 -2.05
CA ILE A 66 -2.41 2.25 -1.91
C ILE A 66 -1.25 3.24 -1.91
N VAL A 67 -0.23 3.01 -1.09
CA VAL A 67 0.95 3.87 -1.05
C VAL A 67 1.63 3.94 -2.41
N LEU A 68 1.89 2.80 -3.07
CA LEU A 68 2.49 2.75 -4.40
C LEU A 68 1.74 3.64 -5.40
N VAL A 69 0.43 3.46 -5.52
CA VAL A 69 -0.37 4.16 -6.53
C VAL A 69 -0.34 5.65 -6.27
N PHE A 70 -0.60 6.06 -5.02
CA PHE A 70 -0.66 7.46 -4.70
C PHE A 70 0.71 8.13 -4.82
N THR A 71 1.78 7.56 -4.28
CA THR A 71 3.11 8.16 -4.44
C THR A 71 3.52 8.22 -5.92
N SER A 72 3.19 7.21 -6.73
CA SER A 72 3.42 7.23 -8.18
C SER A 72 2.68 8.37 -8.87
N LEU A 73 1.42 8.60 -8.52
CA LEU A 73 0.63 9.71 -9.05
C LEU A 73 1.17 11.07 -8.62
N TYR A 74 1.64 11.17 -7.37
CA TYR A 74 2.21 12.40 -6.86
C TYR A 74 3.51 12.79 -7.58
N TYR A 75 4.44 11.85 -7.75
CA TYR A 75 5.70 12.14 -8.42
C TYR A 75 5.53 12.30 -9.93
N GLY A 76 4.56 11.60 -10.54
CA GLY A 76 4.28 11.70 -11.98
C GLY A 76 5.45 11.30 -12.88
N ASP A 77 6.50 10.69 -12.32
CA ASP A 77 7.74 10.37 -13.00
C ASP A 77 7.83 8.86 -13.29
N PHE A 78 8.19 8.51 -14.53
CA PHE A 78 8.23 7.13 -14.98
C PHE A 78 9.24 6.27 -14.19
N LEU A 79 10.43 6.81 -13.89
CA LEU A 79 11.44 6.07 -13.13
C LEU A 79 10.94 5.81 -11.70
N TYR A 80 10.22 6.77 -11.12
CA TYR A 80 9.58 6.57 -9.83
C TYR A 80 8.54 5.45 -9.86
N VAL A 81 7.67 5.41 -10.88
CA VAL A 81 6.68 4.33 -11.04
C VAL A 81 7.34 2.97 -11.15
N VAL A 82 8.41 2.85 -11.95
CA VAL A 82 9.18 1.61 -12.09
C VAL A 82 9.79 1.19 -10.75
N PHE A 83 10.47 2.11 -10.07
CA PHE A 83 11.09 1.84 -8.77
C PHE A 83 10.06 1.42 -7.72
N GLY A 84 8.97 2.18 -7.59
CA GLY A 84 7.88 1.86 -6.67
C GLY A 84 7.24 0.50 -6.97
N SER A 85 7.03 0.19 -8.25
CA SER A 85 6.47 -1.10 -8.65
C SER A 85 7.40 -2.26 -8.28
N VAL A 86 8.71 -2.10 -8.49
CA VAL A 86 9.71 -3.08 -8.06
C VAL A 86 9.68 -3.24 -6.53
N ALA A 87 9.65 -2.15 -5.77
CA ALA A 87 9.59 -2.20 -4.31
C ALA A 87 8.32 -2.92 -3.80
N TYR A 88 7.17 -2.65 -4.43
CA TYR A 88 5.92 -3.33 -4.10
C TYR A 88 5.94 -4.81 -4.48
N CYS A 89 6.48 -5.18 -5.65
CA CYS A 89 6.68 -6.58 -6.01
C CYS A 89 7.58 -7.31 -5.01
N LEU A 90 8.67 -6.67 -4.56
CA LEU A 90 9.55 -7.21 -3.53
C LEU A 90 8.82 -7.40 -2.19
N LEU A 91 7.95 -6.46 -1.81
CA LEU A 91 7.08 -6.61 -0.64
C LEU A 91 6.18 -7.84 -0.79
N VAL A 92 5.50 -7.99 -1.94
CA VAL A 92 4.58 -9.11 -2.18
C VAL A 92 5.32 -10.45 -2.16
N VAL A 93 6.47 -10.54 -2.82
CA VAL A 93 7.35 -11.73 -2.77
C VAL A 93 7.80 -12.01 -1.34
N SER A 94 8.12 -10.98 -0.56
CA SER A 94 8.49 -11.12 0.86
C SER A 94 7.33 -11.65 1.72
N LEU A 95 6.08 -11.28 1.42
CA LEU A 95 4.91 -11.84 2.11
C LEU A 95 4.75 -13.34 1.83
N PHE A 96 4.98 -13.78 0.59
CA PHE A 96 4.99 -15.21 0.25
C PHE A 96 6.14 -15.96 0.92
N TYR A 97 7.33 -15.36 0.93
CA TYR A 97 8.51 -15.94 1.58
C TYR A 97 8.33 -16.09 3.10
N LEU A 98 7.58 -15.17 3.73
CA LEU A 98 7.22 -15.23 5.15
C LEU A 98 6.02 -16.16 5.43
N GLU A 99 5.67 -17.04 4.49
CA GLU A 99 4.64 -18.08 4.61
C GLU A 99 3.24 -17.53 4.95
N LYS A 100 2.92 -16.31 4.49
CA LYS A 100 1.55 -15.82 4.58
C LYS A 100 0.64 -16.50 3.58
N ASP A 101 -0.62 -16.66 3.96
CA ASP A 101 -1.67 -17.23 3.12
C ASP A 101 -1.84 -16.42 1.82
N TRP A 102 -1.57 -17.07 0.69
CA TRP A 102 -1.64 -16.45 -0.64
C TRP A 102 -3.01 -15.84 -0.94
N ARG A 103 -4.09 -16.44 -0.42
CA ARG A 103 -5.45 -15.92 -0.61
C ARG A 103 -5.59 -14.58 0.08
N LYS A 104 -5.09 -14.45 1.30
CA LYS A 104 -5.14 -13.20 2.07
C LYS A 104 -4.31 -12.10 1.41
N ILE A 105 -3.16 -12.44 0.84
CA ILE A 105 -2.35 -11.51 0.05
C ILE A 105 -3.16 -11.02 -1.15
N LEU A 106 -3.70 -11.94 -1.95
CA LEU A 106 -4.47 -11.59 -3.15
C LEU A 106 -5.70 -10.73 -2.83
N PHE A 107 -6.47 -11.09 -1.78
CA PHE A 107 -7.58 -10.27 -1.30
C PHE A 107 -7.10 -8.90 -0.82
N GLY A 108 -5.93 -8.81 -0.19
CA GLY A 108 -5.33 -7.53 0.21
C GLY A 108 -5.07 -6.62 -0.98
N VAL A 109 -4.48 -7.18 -2.06
CA VAL A 109 -4.26 -6.45 -3.32
C VAL A 109 -5.59 -6.00 -3.94
N VAL A 110 -6.56 -6.91 -4.06
CA VAL A 110 -7.88 -6.62 -4.66
C VAL A 110 -8.60 -5.52 -3.89
N VAL A 111 -8.66 -5.63 -2.57
CA VAL A 111 -9.36 -4.63 -1.74
C VAL A 111 -8.60 -3.32 -1.69
N GLY A 112 -7.26 -3.34 -1.71
CA GLY A 112 -6.46 -2.13 -1.94
C GLY A 112 -6.84 -1.43 -3.25
N GLY A 113 -6.93 -2.19 -4.34
CA GLY A 113 -7.33 -1.69 -5.66
C GLY A 113 -8.75 -1.11 -5.68
N ILE A 114 -9.72 -1.79 -5.06
CA ILE A 114 -11.09 -1.28 -4.91
C ILE A 114 -11.10 0.02 -4.10
N SER A 115 -10.33 0.09 -3.01
CA SER A 115 -10.24 1.28 -2.16
C SER A 115 -9.67 2.48 -2.91
N ILE A 116 -8.64 2.25 -3.74
CA ILE A 116 -8.09 3.25 -4.66
C ILE A 116 -9.18 3.69 -5.65
N ALA A 117 -9.85 2.75 -6.33
CA ALA A 117 -10.87 3.08 -7.33
C ALA A 117 -12.02 3.93 -6.75
N ILE A 118 -12.54 3.56 -5.57
CA ILE A 118 -13.60 4.32 -4.87
C ILE A 118 -13.12 5.73 -4.53
N SER A 119 -11.86 5.89 -4.12
CA SER A 119 -11.32 7.20 -3.76
C SER A 119 -11.29 8.21 -4.91
N PHE A 120 -11.25 7.76 -6.17
CA PHE A 120 -11.32 8.66 -7.33
C PHE A 120 -12.72 9.18 -7.63
N ILE A 121 -13.75 8.50 -7.11
CA ILE A 121 -15.15 8.86 -7.34
C ILE A 121 -15.57 9.99 -6.39
N TYR A 122 -15.08 9.98 -5.14
CA TYR A 122 -15.54 10.87 -4.08
C TYR A 122 -15.24 12.38 -4.28
N PRO A 123 -14.09 12.81 -4.84
CA PRO A 123 -13.79 14.24 -5.03
C PRO A 123 -14.55 14.91 -6.19
N ASN A 124 -15.34 14.14 -6.95
CA ASN A 124 -16.11 14.61 -8.10
C ASN A 124 -17.64 14.61 -7.85
N LEU A 125 -18.05 14.42 -6.59
CA LEU A 125 -19.42 14.54 -6.08
C LEU A 125 -19.55 15.82 -5.24
#